data_AF-A0A9Q3CXY5-F1
#
_entry.id   AF-A0A9Q3CXY5-F1
#
_cell.length_a   1.000
_cell.length_b   1.000
_cell.length_c   1.000
_cell.angle_alpha   90.00
_cell.angle_beta   90.00
_cell.angle_gamma   90.00
#
_symmetry.space_group_name_H-M   'P 1'
#
loop_
_entity.id
_entity.type
_entity.pdbx_description
1 polymer ?
#
loop_
_entity_poly.entity_id
_entity_poly.type
_entity_poly.pdbx_seq_one_letter_code
_entity_poly.pdbx_strand_id
1 'polypeptide(L)'
;MKAPYSFDGTKAYKLRVFIQSCQLIFHNETENFYSDRKKVLYSISFLTGRAGKWIEPYLPNISNEDPSYLLNNLQLFETQLFTLFSDPKEVRKAEKELDNIMMKESGQVSFYIADFRSLISRIGD
;
A
#
# COMPACT_ATOMS: atom_id res chain seq x y z
N MET A 1 -0.10 6.13 -18.66
CA MET A 1 -0.74 6.60 -17.41
C MET A 1 0.12 7.66 -16.74
N LYS A 2 -0.41 8.40 -15.75
CA LYS A 2 0.40 9.27 -14.89
C LYS A 2 1.28 8.39 -13.98
N ALA A 3 2.52 8.83 -13.73
CA ALA A 3 3.39 8.19 -12.74
C ALA A 3 2.72 8.12 -11.35
N PRO A 4 3.05 7.12 -10.52
CA PRO A 4 2.52 7.00 -9.17
C PRO A 4 3.00 8.16 -8.29
N TYR A 5 2.33 8.37 -7.17
CA TYR A 5 2.78 9.34 -6.18
C TYR A 5 4.05 8.85 -5.48
N SER A 6 5.05 9.71 -5.27
CA SER A 6 6.19 9.33 -4.41
C SER A 6 5.80 9.23 -2.94
N PHE A 7 6.42 8.30 -2.22
CA PHE A 7 6.21 8.10 -0.79
C PHE A 7 7.51 8.29 -0.01
N ASP A 8 7.51 9.23 0.95
CA ASP A 8 8.70 9.60 1.72
C ASP A 8 8.77 8.94 3.13
N GLY A 9 7.74 8.21 3.52
CA GLY A 9 7.63 7.58 4.84
C GLY A 9 7.25 8.54 5.98
N THR A 10 6.77 9.76 5.71
CA THR A 10 6.47 10.76 6.77
C THR A 10 5.00 10.81 7.19
N LYS A 11 4.07 10.62 6.26
CA LYS A 11 2.62 10.73 6.52
C LYS A 11 1.93 9.42 6.18
N ALA A 12 1.40 8.72 7.19
CA ALA A 12 0.76 7.42 7.02
C ALA A 12 -0.36 7.41 5.97
N TYR A 13 -1.20 8.45 5.92
CA TYR A 13 -2.28 8.52 4.91
C TYR A 13 -1.77 8.54 3.45
N LYS A 14 -0.52 9.01 3.21
CA LYS A 14 0.08 9.00 1.88
C LYS A 14 0.51 7.62 1.42
N LEU A 15 0.75 6.68 2.36
CA LEU A 15 1.12 5.31 2.02
C LEU A 15 0.03 4.65 1.16
N ARG A 16 -1.23 4.78 1.59
CA ARG A 16 -2.37 4.23 0.84
C ARG A 16 -2.48 4.83 -0.57
N VAL A 17 -2.32 6.15 -0.67
CA VAL A 17 -2.39 6.87 -1.95
C VAL A 17 -1.29 6.38 -2.89
N PHE A 18 -0.08 6.13 -2.37
CA PHE A 18 1.02 5.55 -3.12
C PHE A 18 0.69 4.13 -3.62
N ILE A 19 0.32 3.21 -2.72
CA ILE A 19 -0.01 1.82 -3.06
C ILE A 19 -1.13 1.75 -4.11
N GLN A 20 -2.22 2.49 -3.91
CA GLN A 20 -3.34 2.53 -4.86
C GLN A 20 -2.91 3.06 -6.24
N SER A 21 -2.03 4.08 -6.26
CA SER A 21 -1.51 4.61 -7.53
C SER A 21 -0.64 3.59 -8.29
N CYS A 22 0.17 2.80 -7.58
CA CYS A 22 0.92 1.70 -8.16
C CYS A 22 0.00 0.59 -8.69
N GLN A 23 -0.99 0.17 -7.88
CA GLN A 23 -1.93 -0.89 -8.25
C GLN A 23 -2.72 -0.57 -9.52
N LEU A 24 -3.15 0.69 -9.70
CA LEU A 24 -3.81 1.14 -10.92
C LEU A 24 -2.90 1.00 -12.15
N ILE A 25 -1.61 1.34 -12.00
CA ILE A 25 -0.62 1.21 -13.07
C ILE A 25 -0.40 -0.25 -13.43
N PHE A 26 -0.23 -1.12 -12.43
CA PHE A 26 -0.02 -2.55 -12.65
C PHE A 26 -1.20 -3.22 -13.35
N HIS A 27 -2.42 -2.81 -13.03
CA HIS A 27 -3.63 -3.36 -13.67
C HIS A 27 -3.80 -2.91 -15.11
N ASN A 28 -3.37 -1.69 -15.46
CA ASN A 28 -3.55 -1.18 -16.82
C ASN A 28 -2.34 -1.47 -17.73
N GLU A 29 -1.17 -1.83 -17.18
CA GLU A 29 0.03 -2.20 -17.93
C GLU A 29 0.48 -3.64 -17.60
N THR A 30 -0.43 -4.61 -17.70
CA THR A 30 -0.19 -6.01 -17.32
C THR A 30 1.01 -6.65 -18.03
N GLU A 31 1.25 -6.30 -19.30
CA GLU A 31 2.42 -6.75 -20.07
C GLU A 31 3.75 -6.20 -19.53
N ASN A 32 3.77 -4.99 -18.96
CA ASN A 32 4.96 -4.43 -18.33
C ASN A 32 5.15 -4.97 -16.92
N PHE A 33 4.06 -5.29 -16.22
CA PHE A 33 4.01 -5.68 -14.82
C PHE A 33 3.51 -7.11 -14.58
N TYR A 34 3.97 -8.06 -15.41
CA TYR A 34 3.56 -9.47 -15.32
C TYR A 34 4.12 -10.23 -14.11
N SER A 35 5.10 -9.68 -13.39
CA SER A 35 5.69 -10.33 -12.21
C SER A 35 5.75 -9.39 -11.02
N ASP A 36 5.65 -9.97 -9.83
CA ASP A 36 5.75 -9.25 -8.57
C ASP A 36 7.09 -8.52 -8.43
N ARG A 37 8.19 -9.12 -8.90
CA ARG A 37 9.49 -8.45 -8.93
C ARG A 37 9.44 -7.13 -9.68
N LYS A 38 8.83 -7.09 -10.87
CA LYS A 38 8.72 -5.84 -11.64
C LYS A 38 7.87 -4.80 -10.91
N LYS A 39 6.76 -5.22 -10.30
CA LYS A 39 5.88 -4.35 -9.51
C LYS A 39 6.61 -3.76 -8.30
N VAL A 40 7.35 -4.59 -7.56
CA VAL A 40 8.15 -4.17 -6.40
C VAL A 40 9.25 -3.19 -6.83
N LEU A 41 10.06 -3.52 -7.83
CA LEU A 41 11.13 -2.64 -8.31
C LEU A 41 10.60 -1.29 -8.80
N TYR A 42 9.46 -1.30 -9.49
CA TYR A 42 8.80 -0.06 -9.89
C TYR A 42 8.36 0.76 -8.69
N SER A 43 7.64 0.17 -7.73
CA SER A 43 7.25 0.84 -6.49
C SER A 43 8.46 1.43 -5.74
N ILE A 44 9.56 0.69 -5.64
CA ILE A 44 10.81 1.13 -4.99
C ILE A 44 11.36 2.41 -5.62
N SER A 45 11.27 2.56 -6.95
CA SER A 45 11.76 3.77 -7.64
C SER A 45 11.05 5.07 -7.24
N PHE A 46 9.88 4.97 -6.58
CA PHE A 46 9.11 6.10 -6.07
C PHE A 46 9.17 6.24 -4.55
N LEU A 47 9.92 5.38 -3.86
CA LEU A 47 10.23 5.54 -2.45
C LEU A 47 11.33 6.60 -2.29
N THR A 48 11.10 7.52 -1.36
CA THR A 48 12.01 8.64 -1.08
C THR A 48 12.15 8.79 0.44
N GLY A 49 12.99 9.72 0.90
CA GLY A 49 13.06 10.06 2.33
C GLY A 49 13.34 8.85 3.22
N ARG A 50 12.51 8.65 4.26
CA ARG A 50 12.65 7.53 5.21
C ARG A 50 12.31 6.19 4.57
N ALA A 51 11.31 6.14 3.69
CA ALA A 51 10.95 4.93 2.98
C ALA A 51 12.07 4.47 2.03
N GLY A 52 12.72 5.42 1.34
CA GLY A 52 13.90 5.16 0.52
C GLY A 52 15.08 4.62 1.34
N LYS A 53 15.35 5.19 2.51
CA LYS A 53 16.40 4.69 3.41
C LYS A 53 16.12 3.27 3.91
N TRP A 54 14.86 2.92 4.15
CA TRP A 54 14.49 1.58 4.58
C TRP A 54 14.78 0.51 3.51
N ILE A 55 14.55 0.83 2.23
CA ILE A 55 14.76 -0.13 1.14
C ILE A 55 16.22 -0.20 0.67
N GLU A 56 17.04 0.80 1.00
CA GLU A 56 18.44 0.91 0.59
C GLU A 56 19.27 -0.38 0.78
N PRO A 57 19.18 -1.12 1.91
CA PRO A 57 19.92 -2.36 2.11
C PRO A 57 19.56 -3.49 1.13
N TYR A 58 18.40 -3.42 0.48
CA TYR A 58 17.93 -4.42 -0.48
C TYR A 58 18.36 -4.11 -1.92
N LEU A 59 18.72 -2.85 -2.22
CA LEU A 59 19.07 -2.41 -3.57
C LEU A 59 20.26 -3.17 -4.20
N PRO A 60 21.33 -3.53 -3.46
CA PRO A 60 22.42 -4.34 -4.01
C PRO A 60 21.96 -5.70 -4.57
N ASN A 61 20.85 -6.23 -4.07
CA ASN A 61 20.32 -7.52 -4.51
C ASN A 61 19.42 -7.43 -5.75
N ILE A 62 19.14 -6.23 -6.28
CA ILE A 62 18.22 -6.06 -7.43
C ILE A 62 18.71 -6.80 -8.68
N SER A 63 20.02 -6.91 -8.86
CA SER A 63 20.64 -7.60 -9.99
C SER A 63 20.96 -9.08 -9.72
N ASN A 64 20.74 -9.56 -8.50
CA ASN A 64 21.00 -10.97 -8.18
C ASN A 64 19.97 -11.87 -8.87
N GLU A 65 20.43 -13.04 -9.32
CA GLU A 65 19.57 -14.07 -9.91
C GLU A 65 18.55 -14.58 -8.87
N ASP A 66 18.97 -14.70 -7.60
CA ASP A 66 18.12 -15.01 -6.45
C ASP A 66 18.11 -13.83 -5.44
N PRO A 67 17.29 -12.79 -5.67
CA PRO A 67 17.23 -11.64 -4.78
C PRO A 67 16.42 -11.98 -3.52
N SER A 68 16.57 -11.16 -2.48
CA SER A 68 15.81 -11.34 -1.24
C SER A 68 14.31 -11.52 -1.48
N TYR A 69 13.65 -12.37 -0.69
CA TYR A 69 12.22 -12.67 -0.81
C TYR A 69 11.31 -11.42 -0.86
N LEU A 70 11.72 -10.33 -0.19
CA LEU A 70 11.04 -9.03 -0.24
C LEU A 70 10.93 -8.46 -1.66
N LEU A 71 11.95 -8.62 -2.50
CA LEU A 71 11.99 -8.08 -3.86
C LEU A 71 11.17 -8.90 -4.86
N ASN A 72 10.79 -10.13 -4.52
CA ASN A 72 10.07 -11.05 -5.40
C ASN A 72 8.60 -11.25 -5.02
N ASN A 73 8.15 -10.69 -3.89
CA ASN A 73 6.80 -10.89 -3.38
C ASN A 73 6.15 -9.52 -3.10
N LEU A 74 5.18 -9.14 -3.93
CA LEU A 74 4.51 -7.85 -3.80
C LEU A 74 3.73 -7.75 -2.48
N GLN A 75 3.03 -8.81 -2.10
CA GLN A 75 2.25 -8.84 -0.87
C GLN A 75 3.15 -8.59 0.34
N LEU A 76 4.28 -9.30 0.43
CA LEU A 76 5.22 -9.11 1.54
C LEU A 76 5.78 -7.68 1.56
N PHE A 77 6.13 -7.13 0.40
CA PHE A 77 6.60 -5.75 0.29
C PHE A 77 5.56 -4.75 0.81
N GLU A 78 4.30 -4.88 0.39
CA GLU A 78 3.20 -4.04 0.84
C GLU A 78 2.96 -4.20 2.35
N THR A 79 2.93 -5.43 2.87
CA THR A 79 2.78 -5.71 4.32
C THR A 79 3.90 -5.05 5.14
N GLN A 80 5.15 -5.10 4.69
CA GLN A 80 6.27 -4.47 5.38
C GLN A 80 6.15 -2.94 5.36
N LEU A 81 5.75 -2.35 4.23
CA LEU A 81 5.46 -0.92 4.15
C LEU A 81 4.36 -0.49 5.12
N PHE A 82 3.25 -1.23 5.17
CA PHE A 82 2.16 -0.96 6.12
C PHE A 82 2.63 -1.10 7.56
N THR A 83 3.39 -2.14 7.88
CA THR A 83 3.92 -2.36 9.24
C THR A 83 4.82 -1.21 9.70
N LEU A 84 5.66 -0.68 8.81
CA LEU A 84 6.67 0.33 9.16
C LEU A 84 6.15 1.76 9.12
N PHE A 85 5.20 2.07 8.23
CA PHE A 85 4.82 3.45 7.93
C PHE A 85 3.32 3.76 8.12
N SER A 86 2.52 2.81 8.60
CA SER A 86 1.16 3.12 9.07
C SER A 86 1.18 3.85 10.41
N ASP A 87 0.08 4.54 10.73
CA ASP A 87 -0.11 5.14 12.06
C ASP A 87 -0.95 4.17 12.91
N PRO A 88 -0.38 3.57 13.98
CA PRO A 88 -1.11 2.66 14.85
C PRO A 88 -2.36 3.29 15.49
N LYS A 89 -2.37 4.61 15.70
CA LYS A 89 -3.55 5.31 16.23
C LYS A 89 -4.67 5.35 15.22
N GLU A 90 -4.35 5.57 13.94
CA GLU A 90 -5.33 5.59 12.86
C GLU A 90 -5.88 4.18 12.59
N VAL A 91 -5.03 3.15 12.66
CA VAL A 91 -5.49 1.74 12.57
C VAL A 91 -6.47 1.42 13.69
N ARG A 92 -6.10 1.69 14.96
CA ARG A 92 -6.99 1.48 16.11
C ARG A 92 -8.28 2.28 16.04
N LYS A 93 -8.21 3.50 15.51
CA LYS A 93 -9.38 4.34 15.31
C LYS A 93 -10.29 3.72 14.25
N ALA A 94 -9.75 3.23 13.13
CA ALA A 94 -10.51 2.55 12.10
C ALA A 94 -11.14 1.25 12.61
N GLU A 95 -10.42 0.44 13.40
CA GLU A 95 -10.96 -0.76 14.07
C GLU A 95 -12.15 -0.38 14.97
N LYS A 96 -11.98 0.63 15.82
CA LYS A 96 -13.05 1.10 16.70
C LYS A 96 -14.25 1.65 15.91
N GLU A 97 -14.01 2.39 14.83
CA GLU A 97 -15.09 2.87 13.95
C GLU A 97 -15.80 1.70 13.25
N LEU A 98 -15.06 0.65 12.88
CA LEU A 98 -15.60 -0.57 12.26
C LEU A 98 -16.48 -1.36 13.24
N ASP A 99 -16.08 -1.49 14.51
CA ASP A 99 -16.89 -2.15 15.55
C ASP A 99 -18.21 -1.42 15.83
N ASN A 100 -18.26 -0.12 15.57
CA ASN A 100 -19.41 0.74 15.89
C ASN A 100 -20.20 1.19 14.65
N ILE A 101 -19.80 0.81 13.43
CA ILE A 101 -20.49 1.25 12.22
C ILE A 101 -21.86 0.56 12.15
N MET A 102 -22.91 1.36 12.03
CA MET A 102 -24.27 0.87 11.81
C MET A 102 -24.92 1.61 10.66
N MET A 103 -25.75 0.91 9.89
CA MET A 103 -26.60 1.55 8.90
C MET A 103 -27.67 2.37 9.63
N LYS A 104 -27.76 3.67 9.32
CA LYS A 104 -28.82 4.54 9.87
C LYS A 104 -30.19 4.07 9.37
N GLU A 105 -31.25 4.25 10.16
CA GLU A 105 -32.61 3.82 9.82
C GLU A 105 -33.12 4.39 8.48
N SER A 106 -32.73 5.62 8.14
CA SER A 106 -33.03 6.27 6.86
C SER A 106 -31.84 6.29 5.89
N GLY A 107 -30.81 5.48 6.15
CA GLY A 107 -29.57 5.45 5.38
C GLY A 107 -29.68 4.56 4.16
N GLN A 108 -28.96 4.91 3.08
CA GLN A 108 -28.81 4.03 1.92
C GLN A 108 -27.77 2.96 2.22
N VAL A 109 -28.06 1.71 1.82
CA VAL A 109 -27.13 0.57 1.93
C VAL A 109 -25.80 0.86 1.22
N SER A 110 -25.84 1.59 0.10
CA SER A 110 -24.65 2.01 -0.66
C SER A 110 -23.67 2.85 0.18
N PHE A 111 -24.17 3.74 1.04
CA PHE A 111 -23.33 4.56 1.92
C PHE A 111 -22.69 3.73 3.02
N TYR A 112 -23.46 2.84 3.65
CA TYR A 112 -22.91 1.91 4.65
C TYR A 112 -21.80 1.04 4.06
N ILE A 113 -22.02 0.46 2.86
CA ILE A 113 -21.00 -0.36 2.19
C ILE A 113 -19.75 0.46 1.86
N ALA A 114 -19.91 1.71 1.40
CA ALA A 114 -18.79 2.58 1.09
C ALA A 114 -17.96 2.91 2.34
N ASP A 115 -18.62 3.27 3.44
CA ASP A 115 -17.96 3.58 4.72
C ASP A 115 -17.27 2.33 5.30
N PHE A 116 -17.94 1.18 5.29
CA PHE A 116 -17.39 -0.09 5.74
C PHE A 116 -16.12 -0.48 4.96
N ARG A 117 -16.17 -0.40 3.62
CA ARG A 117 -14.99 -0.70 2.76
C ARG A 117 -13.86 0.30 3.00
N SER A 118 -14.18 1.57 3.20
CA SER A 118 -13.21 2.60 3.55
C SER A 118 -12.51 2.27 4.88
N LEU A 119 -13.25 1.84 5.90
CA LEU A 119 -12.70 1.44 7.21
C LEU A 119 -11.84 0.19 7.12
N ILE A 120 -12.32 -0.90 6.49
CA ILE A 120 -11.51 -2.11 6.27
C ILE A 120 -10.20 -1.76 5.59
N SER A 121 -10.28 -0.91 4.55
CA SER A 121 -9.09 -0.55 3.82
C SER A 121 -8.02 0.02 4.76
N ARG A 122 -8.38 0.86 5.75
CA ARG A 122 -7.48 1.55 6.68
C ARG A 122 -6.72 0.62 7.63
N ILE A 123 -7.23 -0.58 7.89
CA ILE A 123 -6.64 -1.53 8.83
C ILE A 123 -5.47 -2.30 8.17
N GLY A 124 -5.49 -2.43 6.84
CA GLY A 124 -4.57 -3.32 6.11
C GLY A 124 -5.05 -4.77 6.17
N ASP A 125 -4.83 -5.52 5.10
CA ASP A 125 -5.21 -6.95 5.01
C ASP A 125 -4.30 -7.86 5.85
#